data_AF-A0A8T1A8C9-F1
#
_entry.id   AF-A0A8T1A8C9-F1
#
_cell.length_a   1.000
_cell.length_b   1.000
_cell.length_c   1.000
_cell.angle_alpha   90.00
_cell.angle_beta   90.00
_cell.angle_gamma   90.00
#
_symmetry.space_group_name_H-M   'P 1'
#
loop_
_entity.id
_entity.type
_entity.pdbx_description
1 polymer ?
#
loop_
_entity_poly.entity_id
_entity_poly.type
_entity_poly.pdbx_seq_one_letter_code
_entity_poly.pdbx_strand_id
1 'polypeptide(L)'
;MLSAFASVDSFLMIADPDMVEEKNLLRQPFANQDIGGKKASVLAQRYGRTYGLKIGSYVDKYVESVEQLDQLFSLTDFRHKTGQHIQKVLIGAVDNDFTRNIMHEYFMQSDDLIYIDAGIEGVFLPSGDKPKSEWGEEEITDNMESGYSGQVVVGLKKNGTEILEPLNGIYPIDATDLIAPSHNCGLEPYQPQRMIANEMAAFHISTIINELLSTNTIIVHYVNFNARTGSCRPQYGQEG
;
A
#
# COMPACT_ATOMS: atom_id res chain seq x y z
N MET A 1 -1.74 33.57 -13.16
CA MET A 1 -1.65 32.19 -13.68
C MET A 1 -2.98 31.52 -13.32
N LEU A 2 -3.81 31.24 -14.33
CA LEU A 2 -5.15 30.68 -14.15
C LEU A 2 -5.01 29.17 -13.87
N SER A 3 -5.63 28.70 -12.78
CA SER A 3 -5.67 27.29 -12.41
C SER A 3 -6.29 26.46 -13.55
N ALA A 4 -5.53 25.49 -14.06
CA ALA A 4 -5.91 24.61 -15.17
C ALA A 4 -6.75 23.40 -14.73
N PHE A 5 -7.17 23.32 -13.47
CA PHE A 5 -7.94 22.19 -12.95
C PHE A 5 -9.43 22.49 -12.94
N ALA A 6 -10.12 22.01 -13.97
CA ALA A 6 -11.56 21.84 -13.97
C ALA A 6 -11.90 20.34 -13.83
N SER A 7 -12.29 19.97 -12.61
CA SER A 7 -13.15 18.84 -12.22
C SER A 7 -12.72 17.40 -12.55
N VAL A 8 -11.77 16.87 -11.77
CA VAL A 8 -11.96 15.56 -11.12
C VAL A 8 -11.96 15.82 -9.62
N ASP A 9 -13.11 15.62 -8.96
CA ASP A 9 -13.23 15.76 -7.50
C ASP A 9 -12.66 14.50 -6.83
N SER A 10 -11.33 14.36 -6.87
CA SER A 10 -10.64 13.25 -6.19
C SER A 10 -10.54 13.52 -4.70
N PHE A 11 -10.77 12.49 -3.90
CA PHE A 11 -10.50 12.50 -2.46
C PHE A 11 -9.58 11.35 -2.12
N LEU A 12 -8.54 11.62 -1.34
CA LEU A 12 -7.61 10.60 -0.86
C LEU A 12 -7.76 10.46 0.65
N MET A 13 -7.94 9.23 1.14
CA MET A 13 -7.89 8.91 2.57
C MET A 13 -6.59 8.17 2.88
N ILE A 14 -5.83 8.62 3.88
CA ILE A 14 -4.68 7.88 4.40
C ILE A 14 -5.07 7.28 5.75
N ALA A 15 -5.06 5.95 5.88
CA ALA A 15 -5.35 5.26 7.14
C ALA A 15 -4.05 4.67 7.71
N ASP A 16 -3.58 5.24 8.81
CA ASP A 16 -2.39 4.76 9.53
C ASP A 16 -2.43 5.30 10.97
N PRO A 17 -2.58 4.43 12.00
CA PRO A 17 -2.61 4.86 13.39
C PRO A 17 -1.22 5.18 13.96
N ASP A 18 -0.13 4.88 13.25
CA ASP A 18 1.22 5.02 13.75
C ASP A 18 1.63 6.49 13.98
N MET A 19 2.60 6.65 14.87
CA MET A 19 3.30 7.92 15.08
C MET A 19 4.61 7.95 14.30
N VAL A 20 5.05 9.15 13.97
CA VAL A 20 6.37 9.39 13.39
C VAL A 20 7.43 9.22 14.49
N GLU A 21 8.38 8.33 14.27
CA GLU A 21 9.55 8.10 15.11
C GLU A 21 10.83 8.53 14.39
N GLU A 22 11.92 8.70 15.14
CA GLU A 22 13.23 9.08 14.58
C GLU A 22 13.73 8.11 13.50
N LYS A 23 13.49 6.79 13.68
CA LYS A 23 13.84 5.76 12.69
C LYS A 23 13.11 5.93 11.35
N ASN A 24 11.97 6.63 11.31
CA ASN A 24 11.21 6.85 10.08
C ASN A 24 11.87 7.91 9.19
N LEU A 25 12.59 8.88 9.76
CA LEU A 25 13.20 9.99 9.01
C LEU A 25 14.18 9.54 7.92
N LEU A 26 14.77 8.35 8.09
CA LEU A 26 15.74 7.78 7.16
C LEU A 26 15.11 7.20 5.89
N ARG A 27 13.83 6.81 5.94
CA ARG A 27 13.21 5.97 4.90
C ARG A 27 11.79 6.37 4.50
N GLN A 28 11.22 7.36 5.19
CA GLN A 28 9.88 7.88 4.94
C GLN A 28 9.96 9.40 4.83
N PRO A 29 9.03 10.04 4.11
CA PRO A 29 9.08 11.48 3.83
C PRO A 29 8.62 12.28 5.06
N PHE A 30 9.34 12.18 6.16
CA PHE A 30 9.14 12.91 7.41
C PHE A 30 10.38 13.76 7.74
N ALA A 31 10.17 14.81 8.52
CA ALA A 31 11.18 15.74 9.00
C ALA A 31 11.24 15.70 10.53
N ASN A 32 12.34 16.19 11.11
CA ASN A 32 12.55 16.20 12.57
C ASN A 32 11.37 16.80 13.36
N GLN A 33 10.72 17.83 12.81
CA GLN A 33 9.57 18.49 13.43
C GLN A 33 8.29 17.65 13.46
N ASP A 34 8.23 16.56 12.69
CA ASP A 34 7.05 15.69 12.64
C ASP A 34 7.06 14.61 13.71
N ILE A 35 8.19 14.40 14.40
CA ILE A 35 8.35 13.36 15.43
C ILE A 35 7.25 13.52 16.49
N GLY A 36 6.58 12.41 16.82
CA GLY A 36 5.45 12.35 17.75
C GLY A 36 4.09 12.71 17.11
N GLY A 37 4.06 13.20 15.88
CA GLY A 37 2.83 13.37 15.10
C GLY A 37 2.30 12.04 14.54
N LYS A 38 1.01 11.97 14.25
CA LYS A 38 0.42 10.82 13.54
C LYS A 38 0.85 10.82 12.08
N LYS A 39 1.37 9.70 11.57
CA LYS A 39 1.92 9.58 10.21
C LYS A 39 0.91 10.03 9.15
N ALA A 40 -0.29 9.46 9.15
CA ALA A 40 -1.33 9.80 8.18
C ALA A 40 -1.70 11.29 8.22
N SER A 41 -1.87 11.87 9.40
CA SER A 41 -2.22 13.30 9.54
C SER A 41 -1.10 14.23 9.06
N VAL A 42 0.16 13.90 9.35
CA VAL A 42 1.32 14.68 8.88
C VAL A 42 1.38 14.68 7.35
N LEU A 43 1.26 13.50 6.72
CA LEU A 43 1.29 13.37 5.26
C LEU A 43 0.09 14.07 4.60
N ALA A 44 -1.12 13.85 5.13
CA ALA A 44 -2.34 14.46 4.62
C ALA A 44 -2.27 15.99 4.68
N GLN A 45 -1.85 16.55 5.81
CA GLN A 45 -1.72 18.00 5.98
C GLN A 45 -0.65 18.59 5.05
N ARG A 46 0.53 17.94 4.97
CA ARG A 46 1.64 18.42 4.14
C ARG A 46 1.27 18.45 2.67
N TYR A 47 0.85 17.31 2.12
CA TYR A 47 0.59 17.19 0.69
C TYR A 47 -0.74 17.84 0.29
N GLY A 48 -1.75 17.81 1.17
CA GLY A 48 -3.00 18.53 0.96
C GLY A 48 -2.78 20.04 0.83
N ARG A 49 -1.95 20.64 1.71
CA ARG A 49 -1.59 22.07 1.61
C ARG A 49 -0.70 22.38 0.42
N THR A 50 0.32 21.56 0.17
CA THR A 50 1.32 21.81 -0.88
C THR A 50 0.70 21.76 -2.28
N TYR A 51 -0.19 20.79 -2.52
CA TYR A 51 -0.78 20.55 -3.83
C TYR A 51 -2.24 21.01 -3.95
N GLY A 52 -2.85 21.53 -2.88
CA GLY A 52 -4.25 21.94 -2.87
C GLY A 52 -5.24 20.77 -3.00
N LEU A 53 -4.83 19.58 -2.54
CA LEU A 53 -5.61 18.34 -2.64
C LEU A 53 -6.45 18.11 -1.37
N LYS A 54 -7.63 17.51 -1.54
CA LYS A 54 -8.44 17.03 -0.41
C LYS A 54 -7.91 15.67 0.03
N ILE A 55 -7.11 15.69 1.10
CA ILE A 55 -6.55 14.47 1.70
C ILE A 55 -7.05 14.38 3.15
N GLY A 56 -7.80 13.32 3.45
CA GLY A 56 -8.20 12.94 4.80
C GLY A 56 -7.17 12.03 5.48
N SER A 57 -7.26 11.92 6.80
CA SER A 57 -6.47 10.97 7.57
C SER A 57 -7.34 10.23 8.59
N TYR A 58 -7.18 8.92 8.68
CA TYR A 58 -7.73 8.08 9.73
C TYR A 58 -6.59 7.56 10.61
N VAL A 59 -6.65 7.86 11.91
CA VAL A 59 -5.52 7.64 12.86
C VAL A 59 -5.92 6.96 14.16
N ASP A 60 -7.20 6.59 14.30
CA ASP A 60 -7.76 6.14 15.57
C ASP A 60 -7.31 4.71 15.93
N LYS A 61 -7.31 3.80 14.94
CA LYS A 61 -6.97 2.39 15.11
C LYS A 61 -6.54 1.76 13.78
N TYR A 62 -5.99 0.56 13.86
CA TYR A 62 -5.73 -0.28 12.69
C TYR A 62 -7.04 -0.69 12.02
N VAL A 63 -6.97 -0.91 10.70
CA VAL A 63 -8.10 -1.44 9.92
C VAL A 63 -8.10 -2.96 10.07
N GLU A 64 -9.03 -3.46 10.88
CA GLU A 64 -9.07 -4.87 11.28
C GLU A 64 -10.41 -5.54 10.93
N SER A 65 -11.27 -4.86 10.17
CA SER A 65 -12.50 -5.46 9.64
C SER A 65 -12.95 -4.84 8.32
N VAL A 66 -13.72 -5.60 7.55
CA VAL A 66 -14.33 -5.19 6.27
C VAL A 66 -15.21 -3.96 6.46
N GLU A 67 -15.96 -3.88 7.57
CA GLU A 67 -16.84 -2.75 7.88
C GLU A 67 -16.04 -1.47 8.16
N GLN A 68 -14.90 -1.56 8.83
CA GLN A 68 -14.03 -0.41 9.05
C GLN A 68 -13.47 0.10 7.71
N LEU A 69 -13.08 -0.81 6.82
CA LEU A 69 -12.60 -0.44 5.49
C LEU A 69 -13.71 0.23 4.66
N ASP A 70 -14.94 -0.27 4.71
CA ASP A 70 -16.08 0.36 4.04
C ASP A 70 -16.43 1.74 4.61
N GLN A 71 -16.31 1.89 5.94
CA GLN A 71 -16.48 3.18 6.61
C GLN A 71 -15.46 4.20 6.10
N LEU A 72 -14.20 3.83 5.83
CA LEU A 72 -13.21 4.76 5.27
C LEU A 72 -13.62 5.33 3.91
N PHE A 73 -14.25 4.52 3.05
CA PHE A 73 -14.82 5.00 1.79
C PHE A 73 -16.08 5.87 2.00
N SER A 74 -16.75 5.72 3.14
CA SER A 74 -17.96 6.47 3.51
C SER A 74 -17.67 7.79 4.25
N LEU A 75 -16.50 7.95 4.88
CA LEU A 75 -16.04 9.15 5.61
C LEU A 75 -15.71 10.34 4.71
N THR A 76 -16.06 10.24 3.44
CA THR A 76 -15.75 11.22 2.44
C THR A 76 -16.86 12.23 2.37
N ASP A 77 -16.50 13.51 2.46
CA ASP A 77 -17.39 14.68 2.48
C ASP A 77 -17.94 14.97 1.06
N PHE A 78 -18.49 13.92 0.48
CA PHE A 78 -18.86 13.80 -0.90
C PHE A 78 -20.05 14.72 -1.22
N ARG A 79 -19.75 15.90 -1.77
CA ARG A 79 -20.74 16.71 -2.48
C ARG A 79 -21.05 16.06 -3.84
N HIS A 80 -21.61 14.85 -3.84
CA HIS A 80 -22.04 14.23 -5.09
C HIS A 80 -23.28 14.93 -5.60
N LYS A 81 -23.25 15.28 -6.90
CA LYS A 81 -24.47 15.52 -7.64
C LYS A 81 -25.17 14.18 -7.83
N THR A 82 -26.49 14.16 -7.71
CA THR A 82 -27.30 12.98 -8.02
C THR A 82 -26.91 12.43 -9.40
N GLY A 83 -26.55 11.15 -9.47
CA GLY A 83 -26.14 10.48 -10.71
C GLY A 83 -24.64 10.46 -11.01
N GLN A 84 -23.77 10.98 -10.13
CA GLN A 84 -22.32 10.87 -10.30
C GLN A 84 -21.82 9.48 -9.86
N HIS A 85 -21.11 8.78 -10.75
CA HIS A 85 -20.43 7.53 -10.42
C HIS A 85 -19.13 7.80 -9.65
N ILE A 86 -18.87 7.01 -8.61
CA ILE A 86 -17.65 7.07 -7.80
C ILE A 86 -16.86 5.80 -8.07
N GLN A 87 -15.64 5.94 -8.57
CA GLN A 87 -14.73 4.81 -8.69
C GLN A 87 -13.97 4.64 -7.38
N LYS A 88 -14.18 3.52 -6.66
CA LYS A 88 -13.37 3.20 -5.48
C LYS A 88 -12.01 2.66 -5.92
N VAL A 89 -10.94 3.18 -5.31
CA VAL A 89 -9.58 2.70 -5.49
C VAL A 89 -8.98 2.43 -4.11
N LEU A 90 -8.75 1.15 -3.81
CA LEU A 90 -8.07 0.71 -2.60
C LEU A 90 -6.59 0.51 -2.91
N ILE A 91 -5.71 1.13 -2.13
CA ILE A 91 -4.25 0.93 -2.26
C ILE A 91 -3.76 0.25 -0.98
N GLY A 92 -3.42 -1.02 -1.07
CA GLY A 92 -2.81 -1.83 -0.02
C GLY A 92 -1.31 -1.58 0.05
N ALA A 93 -0.89 -0.69 0.95
CA ALA A 93 0.51 -0.45 1.29
C ALA A 93 0.80 -0.88 2.73
N VAL A 94 0.24 -2.02 3.13
CA VAL A 94 0.35 -2.61 4.47
C VAL A 94 1.46 -3.66 4.48
N ASP A 95 2.01 -3.93 5.66
CA ASP A 95 3.14 -4.85 5.85
C ASP A 95 2.72 -6.23 6.39
N ASN A 96 1.47 -6.41 6.78
CA ASN A 96 0.97 -7.62 7.41
C ASN A 96 -0.14 -8.31 6.59
N ASP A 97 -0.09 -9.64 6.60
CA ASP A 97 -0.99 -10.48 5.83
C ASP A 97 -2.42 -10.49 6.39
N PHE A 98 -2.59 -10.23 7.69
CA PHE A 98 -3.90 -10.06 8.32
C PHE A 98 -4.72 -8.97 7.63
N THR A 99 -4.14 -7.77 7.50
CA THR A 99 -4.82 -6.64 6.87
C THR A 99 -5.01 -6.88 5.37
N ARG A 100 -4.05 -7.53 4.69
CA ARG A 100 -4.21 -7.92 3.28
C ARG A 100 -5.39 -8.86 3.07
N ASN A 101 -5.63 -9.80 3.98
CA ASN A 101 -6.80 -10.67 3.92
C ASN A 101 -8.12 -9.92 4.12
N ILE A 102 -8.18 -8.94 5.04
CA ILE A 102 -9.35 -8.07 5.17
C ILE A 102 -9.59 -7.27 3.88
N MET A 103 -8.54 -6.75 3.25
CA MET A 103 -8.64 -6.04 1.98
C MET A 103 -9.12 -6.95 0.85
N HIS A 104 -8.66 -8.22 0.84
CA HIS A 104 -9.15 -9.23 -0.08
C HIS A 104 -10.63 -9.56 0.15
N GLU A 105 -11.05 -9.77 1.40
CA GLU A 105 -12.46 -9.99 1.75
C GLU A 105 -13.34 -8.81 1.33
N TYR A 106 -12.88 -7.58 1.56
CA TYR A 106 -13.57 -6.38 1.10
C TYR A 106 -13.70 -6.33 -0.42
N PHE A 107 -12.65 -6.72 -1.16
CA PHE A 107 -12.72 -6.84 -2.61
C PHE A 107 -13.72 -7.90 -3.07
N MET A 108 -13.79 -9.04 -2.39
CA MET A 108 -14.76 -10.10 -2.70
C MET A 108 -16.20 -9.70 -2.39
N GLN A 109 -16.42 -8.80 -1.43
CA GLN A 109 -17.77 -8.35 -1.04
C GLN A 109 -18.22 -7.07 -1.74
N SER A 110 -17.29 -6.24 -2.22
CA SER A 110 -17.59 -4.97 -2.89
C SER A 110 -17.69 -5.14 -4.40
N ASP A 111 -18.41 -4.22 -5.04
CA ASP A 111 -18.42 -4.05 -6.50
C ASP A 111 -17.84 -2.67 -6.86
N ASP A 112 -17.51 -2.48 -8.13
CA ASP A 112 -16.91 -1.24 -8.66
C ASP A 112 -15.63 -0.82 -7.91
N LEU A 113 -14.75 -1.79 -7.66
CA LEU A 113 -13.52 -1.61 -6.89
C LEU A 113 -12.27 -1.93 -7.73
N ILE A 114 -11.31 -1.01 -7.69
CA ILE A 114 -9.93 -1.26 -8.11
C ILE A 114 -9.12 -1.46 -6.84
N TYR A 115 -8.39 -2.58 -6.74
CA TYR A 115 -7.51 -2.88 -5.61
C TYR A 115 -6.07 -3.01 -6.08
N ILE A 116 -5.19 -2.14 -5.59
CA ILE A 116 -3.77 -2.13 -5.90
C ILE A 116 -3.02 -2.55 -4.63
N ASP A 117 -2.41 -3.72 -4.62
CA ASP A 117 -1.58 -4.20 -3.50
C ASP A 117 -0.10 -4.13 -3.86
N ALA A 118 0.75 -3.80 -2.87
CA ALA A 118 2.20 -3.95 -2.95
C ALA A 118 2.74 -4.90 -1.87
N GLY A 119 3.48 -5.91 -2.32
CA GLY A 119 4.22 -6.84 -1.47
C GLY A 119 5.72 -6.72 -1.73
N ILE A 120 6.51 -6.67 -0.65
CA ILE A 120 7.96 -6.55 -0.71
C ILE A 120 8.57 -7.60 0.21
N GLU A 121 9.58 -8.29 -0.30
CA GLU A 121 10.36 -9.25 0.45
C GLU A 121 11.11 -8.57 1.62
N GLY A 122 11.07 -9.18 2.80
CA GLY A 122 11.88 -8.77 3.94
C GLY A 122 13.37 -9.02 3.71
N VAL A 123 14.22 -8.24 4.38
CA VAL A 123 15.65 -8.52 4.45
C VAL A 123 15.88 -9.66 5.43
N PHE A 124 16.68 -10.64 5.02
CA PHE A 124 17.11 -11.73 5.87
C PHE A 124 17.82 -11.22 7.12
N LEU A 125 17.40 -11.69 8.28
CA LEU A 125 18.06 -11.46 9.56
C LEU A 125 18.43 -12.80 10.18
N PRO A 126 19.67 -12.96 10.68
CA PRO A 126 20.06 -14.17 11.40
C PRO A 126 19.22 -14.40 12.66
N SER A 127 19.06 -15.67 13.03
CA SER A 127 18.37 -16.07 14.26
C SER A 127 19.13 -15.63 15.52
N GLY A 128 18.39 -15.14 16.50
CA GLY A 128 18.93 -14.57 17.74
C GLY A 128 19.45 -13.16 17.50
N ASP A 129 19.10 -12.21 18.37
CA ASP A 129 19.47 -10.79 18.29
C ASP A 129 20.99 -10.55 18.48
N LYS A 130 21.81 -11.16 17.61
CA LYS A 130 23.26 -11.04 17.62
C LYS A 130 23.71 -9.84 16.77
N PRO A 131 24.70 -9.06 17.24
CA PRO A 131 25.20 -7.91 16.50
C PRO A 131 25.85 -8.35 15.19
N LYS A 132 25.87 -7.47 14.19
CA LYS A 132 26.46 -7.73 12.86
C LYS A 132 27.92 -8.21 12.90
N SER A 133 28.67 -7.89 13.96
CA SER A 133 30.04 -8.35 14.17
C SER A 133 30.16 -9.85 14.45
N GLU A 134 29.07 -10.50 14.84
CA GLU A 134 29.00 -11.94 15.19
C GLU A 134 28.33 -12.77 14.08
N TRP A 135 28.08 -12.16 12.92
CA TRP A 135 27.46 -12.85 11.79
C TRP A 135 28.50 -13.68 11.02
N GLY A 136 28.11 -14.87 10.59
CA GLY A 136 28.89 -15.70 9.69
C GLY A 136 28.92 -15.14 8.27
N GLU A 137 29.88 -15.57 7.45
CA GLU A 137 30.01 -15.08 6.06
C GLU A 137 28.75 -15.34 5.21
N GLU A 138 28.11 -16.49 5.41
CA GLU A 138 26.85 -16.85 4.75
C GLU A 138 25.71 -15.92 5.16
N GLU A 139 25.52 -15.69 6.47
CA GLU A 139 24.50 -14.78 7.00
C GLU A 139 24.67 -13.33 6.51
N ILE A 140 25.92 -12.88 6.39
CA ILE A 140 26.23 -11.56 5.83
C ILE A 140 25.83 -11.52 4.35
N THR A 141 26.14 -12.57 3.60
CA THR A 141 25.81 -12.70 2.19
C THR A 141 24.28 -12.71 2.01
N ASP A 142 23.56 -13.57 2.72
CA ASP A 142 22.10 -13.66 2.66
C ASP A 142 21.42 -12.34 3.01
N ASN A 143 21.92 -11.64 4.04
CA ASN A 143 21.44 -10.29 4.34
C ASN A 143 21.66 -9.34 3.16
N MET A 144 22.85 -9.34 2.56
CA MET A 144 23.20 -8.45 1.44
C MET A 144 22.39 -8.73 0.17
N GLU A 145 21.96 -9.98 -0.04
CA GLU A 145 21.29 -10.42 -1.27
C GLU A 145 19.76 -10.38 -1.19
N SER A 146 19.20 -10.30 0.02
CA SER A 146 17.75 -10.34 0.29
C SER A 146 17.07 -8.97 0.36
N GLY A 147 15.74 -9.00 0.24
CA GLY A 147 14.85 -7.85 0.43
C GLY A 147 14.78 -6.90 -0.77
N TYR A 148 15.11 -7.37 -1.97
CA TYR A 148 15.03 -6.59 -3.21
C TYR A 148 13.86 -6.99 -4.10
N SER A 149 13.28 -8.17 -3.88
CA SER A 149 12.18 -8.66 -4.69
C SER A 149 10.85 -8.10 -4.18
N GLY A 150 9.90 -7.93 -5.08
CA GLY A 150 8.55 -7.54 -4.73
C GLY A 150 7.61 -7.57 -5.92
N GLN A 151 6.35 -7.25 -5.64
CA GLN A 151 5.28 -7.24 -6.62
C GLN A 151 4.31 -6.10 -6.36
N VAL A 152 3.64 -5.65 -7.43
CA VAL A 152 2.44 -4.82 -7.36
C VAL A 152 1.35 -5.50 -8.17
N VAL A 153 0.17 -5.72 -7.57
CA VAL A 153 -0.97 -6.43 -8.18
C VAL A 153 -2.18 -5.51 -8.22
N VAL A 154 -2.91 -5.51 -9.33
CA VAL A 154 -4.10 -4.70 -9.59
C VAL A 154 -5.30 -5.61 -9.83
N GLY A 155 -6.15 -5.77 -8.82
CA GLY A 155 -7.47 -6.40 -8.96
C GLY A 155 -8.51 -5.40 -9.49
N LEU A 156 -9.44 -5.89 -10.30
CA LEU A 156 -10.57 -5.12 -10.81
C LEU A 156 -11.86 -5.93 -10.69
N LYS A 157 -12.83 -5.36 -9.97
CA LYS A 157 -14.19 -5.86 -9.91
C LYS A 157 -15.19 -4.83 -10.42
N LYS A 158 -16.04 -5.25 -11.35
CA LYS A 158 -17.03 -4.40 -12.00
C LYS A 158 -18.29 -5.19 -12.33
N ASN A 159 -19.47 -4.63 -12.02
CA ASN A 159 -20.77 -5.26 -12.30
C ASN A 159 -20.86 -6.70 -11.77
N GLY A 160 -20.36 -6.93 -10.55
CA GLY A 160 -20.33 -8.22 -9.87
C GLY A 160 -19.32 -9.22 -10.46
N THR A 161 -18.54 -8.82 -11.47
CA THR A 161 -17.56 -9.69 -12.15
C THR A 161 -16.15 -9.32 -11.74
N GLU A 162 -15.37 -10.33 -11.34
CA GLU A 162 -13.92 -10.19 -11.18
C GLU A 162 -13.26 -10.24 -12.56
N ILE A 163 -12.82 -9.08 -13.04
CA ILE A 163 -12.17 -8.94 -14.35
C ILE A 163 -10.66 -9.21 -14.22
N LEU A 164 -10.05 -8.72 -13.14
CA LEU A 164 -8.66 -8.99 -12.81
C LEU A 164 -8.60 -9.50 -11.37
N GLU A 165 -7.91 -10.64 -11.19
CA GLU A 165 -7.77 -11.27 -9.88
C GLU A 165 -6.95 -10.37 -8.94
N PRO A 166 -7.35 -10.22 -7.66
CA PRO A 166 -6.57 -9.48 -6.66
C PRO A 166 -5.37 -10.31 -6.18
N LEU A 167 -4.57 -9.75 -5.28
CA LEU A 167 -3.36 -10.39 -4.73
C LEU A 167 -3.50 -11.89 -4.47
N ASN A 168 -4.49 -12.32 -3.66
CA ASN A 168 -4.62 -13.72 -3.26
C ASN A 168 -4.93 -14.69 -4.42
N GLY A 169 -5.40 -14.23 -5.57
CA GLY A 169 -5.56 -15.06 -6.77
C GLY A 169 -4.23 -15.36 -7.45
N ILE A 170 -3.29 -14.41 -7.40
CA ILE A 170 -1.96 -14.53 -8.03
C ILE A 170 -0.92 -15.09 -7.06
N TYR A 171 -0.93 -14.59 -5.82
CA TYR A 171 -0.03 -14.95 -4.73
C TYR A 171 -0.88 -15.28 -3.48
N PRO A 172 -1.32 -16.53 -3.33
CA PRO A 172 -2.16 -16.94 -2.20
C PRO A 172 -1.48 -16.64 -0.86
N ILE A 173 -2.17 -15.90 0.00
CA ILE A 173 -1.76 -15.68 1.39
C ILE A 173 -2.16 -16.90 2.21
N ASP A 174 -1.26 -17.41 3.03
CA ASP A 174 -1.60 -18.42 4.02
C ASP A 174 -2.39 -17.77 5.16
N ALA A 175 -3.68 -18.09 5.25
CA ALA A 175 -4.57 -17.53 6.26
C ALA A 175 -4.45 -18.22 7.63
N THR A 176 -3.66 -19.30 7.74
CA THR A 176 -3.47 -20.00 9.01
C THR A 176 -2.55 -19.18 9.91
N ASP A 177 -3.06 -18.77 11.07
CA ASP A 177 -2.36 -18.02 12.12
C ASP A 177 -2.07 -16.52 11.87
N LEU A 178 -2.96 -15.81 11.18
CA LEU A 178 -2.86 -14.36 11.04
C LEU A 178 -3.19 -13.62 12.35
N ILE A 179 -2.20 -12.90 12.89
CA ILE A 179 -2.34 -12.10 14.10
C ILE A 179 -2.79 -10.68 13.72
N ALA A 180 -3.85 -10.20 14.36
CA ALA A 180 -4.32 -8.83 14.17
C ALA A 180 -3.25 -7.82 14.61
N PRO A 181 -3.01 -6.72 13.86
CA PRO A 181 -2.00 -5.72 14.20
C PRO A 181 -2.09 -5.18 15.64
N SER A 182 -3.32 -4.98 16.15
CA SER A 182 -3.56 -4.54 17.54
C SER A 182 -3.14 -5.56 18.60
N HIS A 183 -3.07 -6.84 18.25
CA HIS A 183 -2.68 -7.95 19.12
C HIS A 183 -1.22 -8.34 18.94
N ASN A 184 -0.51 -7.70 17.99
CA ASN A 184 0.88 -7.96 17.67
C ASN A 184 1.79 -7.29 18.72
N CYS A 185 1.73 -7.79 19.96
CA CYS A 185 2.63 -7.46 21.07
C CYS A 185 4.05 -8.05 20.84
N GLY A 186 4.65 -7.80 19.67
CA GLY A 186 6.02 -8.20 19.34
C GLY A 186 6.24 -9.68 19.02
N LEU A 187 5.20 -10.41 18.59
CA LEU A 187 5.30 -11.84 18.28
C LEU A 187 5.80 -12.11 16.85
N GLU A 188 5.50 -11.23 15.89
CA GLU A 188 6.10 -11.33 14.56
C GLU A 188 7.52 -10.74 14.55
N PRO A 189 8.52 -11.48 14.03
CA PRO A 189 9.87 -10.94 13.91
C PRO A 189 9.86 -9.74 12.97
N TYR A 190 10.34 -8.59 13.46
CA TYR A 190 10.52 -7.39 12.64
C TYR A 190 11.37 -7.73 11.41
N GLN A 191 10.78 -7.73 10.22
CA GLN A 191 11.49 -7.93 8.96
C GLN A 191 11.72 -6.57 8.28
N PRO A 192 12.93 -6.00 8.38
CA PRO A 192 13.22 -4.73 7.74
C PRO A 192 13.17 -4.90 6.22
N GLN A 193 12.60 -3.93 5.52
CA GLN A 193 12.60 -3.90 4.06
C GLN A 193 13.68 -2.94 3.54
N ARG A 194 14.21 -3.21 2.34
CA ARG A 194 15.10 -2.27 1.65
C ARG A 194 14.32 -1.03 1.22
N MET A 195 14.94 0.14 1.38
CA MET A 195 14.34 1.41 0.92
C MET A 195 14.09 1.40 -0.58
N ILE A 196 15.05 0.91 -1.37
CA ILE A 196 14.94 0.87 -2.84
C ILE A 196 13.80 -0.05 -3.33
N ALA A 197 13.49 -1.13 -2.60
CA ALA A 197 12.36 -2.00 -2.94
C ALA A 197 11.02 -1.29 -2.69
N ASN A 198 10.92 -0.55 -1.57
CA ASN A 198 9.78 0.32 -1.29
C ASN A 198 9.59 1.43 -2.33
N GLU A 199 10.68 2.09 -2.73
CA GLU A 199 10.63 3.12 -3.78
C GLU A 199 10.20 2.54 -5.14
N MET A 200 10.69 1.35 -5.49
CA MET A 200 10.31 0.69 -6.74
C MET A 200 8.83 0.28 -6.75
N ALA A 201 8.30 -0.23 -5.64
CA ALA A 201 6.87 -0.52 -5.48
C ALA A 201 6.02 0.76 -5.59
N ALA A 202 6.41 1.83 -4.89
CA ALA A 202 5.74 3.13 -4.95
C ALA A 202 5.77 3.73 -6.36
N PHE A 203 6.87 3.55 -7.09
CA PHE A 203 6.98 3.96 -8.49
C PHE A 203 5.99 3.19 -9.37
N HIS A 204 5.91 1.87 -9.23
CA HIS A 204 4.93 1.07 -9.97
C HIS A 204 3.48 1.46 -9.66
N ILE A 205 3.12 1.66 -8.39
CA ILE A 205 1.80 2.20 -8.02
C ILE A 205 1.56 3.56 -8.69
N SER A 206 2.55 4.45 -8.69
CA SER A 206 2.45 5.77 -9.32
C SER A 206 2.20 5.66 -10.83
N THR A 207 2.84 4.70 -11.52
CA THR A 207 2.58 4.47 -12.95
C THR A 207 1.16 3.97 -13.22
N ILE A 208 0.65 3.07 -12.37
CA ILE A 208 -0.72 2.54 -12.46
C ILE A 208 -1.74 3.65 -12.20
N ILE A 209 -1.54 4.44 -11.14
CA ILE A 209 -2.42 5.57 -10.80
C ILE A 209 -2.38 6.64 -11.90
N ASN A 210 -1.21 6.93 -12.47
CA ASN A 210 -1.10 7.88 -13.57
C ASN A 210 -1.92 7.43 -14.77
N GLU A 211 -1.85 6.16 -15.16
CA GLU A 211 -2.65 5.60 -16.24
C GLU A 211 -4.14 5.69 -15.91
N LEU A 212 -4.53 5.25 -14.72
CA LEU A 212 -5.91 5.27 -14.27
C LEU A 212 -6.52 6.69 -14.30
N LEU A 213 -5.77 7.69 -13.84
CA LEU A 213 -6.25 9.08 -13.81
C LEU A 213 -6.20 9.78 -15.18
N SER A 214 -5.28 9.37 -16.06
CA SER A 214 -5.08 10.03 -17.36
C SER A 214 -5.98 9.45 -18.45
N THR A 215 -6.17 8.14 -18.48
CA THR A 215 -6.87 7.44 -19.57
C THR A 215 -8.09 6.66 -19.09
N ASN A 216 -8.30 6.52 -17.78
CA ASN A 216 -9.32 5.65 -17.18
C ASN A 216 -9.15 4.17 -17.56
N THR A 217 -7.92 3.71 -17.76
CA THR A 217 -7.62 2.30 -18.08
C THR A 217 -6.67 1.65 -17.08
N ILE A 218 -6.65 0.32 -17.10
CA ILE A 218 -5.67 -0.50 -16.39
C ILE A 218 -4.93 -1.32 -17.43
N ILE A 219 -3.64 -1.03 -17.61
CA ILE A 219 -2.79 -1.73 -18.57
C ILE A 219 -2.09 -2.93 -17.91
N VAL A 220 -1.57 -2.74 -16.70
CA VAL A 220 -0.81 -3.74 -15.95
C VAL A 220 -1.73 -4.41 -14.94
N HIS A 221 -1.87 -5.73 -15.05
CA HIS A 221 -2.54 -6.55 -14.03
C HIS A 221 -1.60 -6.76 -12.84
N TYR A 222 -0.38 -7.21 -13.06
CA TYR A 222 0.63 -7.25 -12.00
C TYR A 222 2.03 -7.08 -12.55
N VAL A 223 2.97 -6.67 -11.69
CA VAL A 223 4.38 -6.56 -12.02
C VAL A 223 5.21 -7.16 -10.91
N ASN A 224 6.11 -8.08 -11.29
CA ASN A 224 7.19 -8.53 -10.40
C ASN A 224 8.41 -7.66 -10.65
N PHE A 225 9.17 -7.35 -9.62
CA PHE A 225 10.40 -6.59 -9.76
C PHE A 225 11.52 -7.11 -8.87
N ASN A 226 12.75 -6.73 -9.24
CA ASN A 226 13.92 -6.85 -8.40
C ASN A 226 14.66 -5.51 -8.37
N ALA A 227 14.67 -4.86 -7.20
CA ALA A 227 15.22 -3.54 -7.00
C ALA A 227 16.76 -3.51 -6.98
N ARG A 228 17.44 -4.66 -6.87
CA ARG A 228 18.91 -4.75 -6.93
C ARG A 228 19.40 -4.55 -8.36
N THR A 229 18.68 -5.10 -9.33
CA THR A 229 19.01 -5.03 -10.76
C THR A 229 18.20 -3.97 -11.49
N GLY A 230 17.12 -3.46 -10.89
CA GLY A 230 16.14 -2.58 -11.53
C GLY A 230 15.26 -3.30 -12.56
N SER A 231 15.29 -4.63 -12.61
CA SER A 231 14.49 -5.39 -13.56
C SER A 231 13.03 -5.50 -13.11
N CYS A 232 12.10 -5.45 -14.05
CA CYS A 232 10.69 -5.73 -13.82
C CYS A 232 10.11 -6.64 -14.91
N ARG A 233 9.05 -7.36 -14.57
CA ARG A 233 8.31 -8.25 -15.47
C ARG A 233 6.80 -8.00 -15.27
N PRO A 234 6.19 -7.12 -16.07
CA PRO A 234 4.75 -6.91 -16.04
C PRO A 234 4.00 -8.06 -16.70
N GLN A 235 2.81 -8.34 -16.21
CA GLN A 235 1.73 -9.01 -16.93
C GLN A 235 0.63 -7.99 -17.20
N TYR A 236 0.18 -7.96 -18.44
CA TYR A 236 -0.84 -7.03 -18.89
C TYR A 236 -2.22 -7.62 -18.70
N GLY A 237 -3.21 -6.77 -18.40
CA GLY A 237 -4.61 -7.19 -18.42
C GLY A 237 -4.97 -7.67 -19.82
N GLN A 238 -5.56 -8.86 -19.94
CA GLN A 238 -6.16 -9.28 -21.19
C GLN A 238 -7.60 -8.75 -21.22
N GLU A 239 -7.99 -8.12 -22.33
CA GLU A 239 -9.40 -7.80 -22.57
C GLU A 239 -10.19 -9.12 -22.58
N GLY A 240 -11.17 -9.23 -21.70
CA GLY A 240 -12.19 -10.29 -21.73
C GLY A 240 -13.24 -10.03 -22.81
#